data_AF-A0A497SK13-F1
#
_entry.id   AF-A0A497SK13-F1
#
_cell.length_a   1.000
_cell.length_b   1.000
_cell.length_c   1.000
_cell.angle_alpha   90.00
_cell.angle_beta   90.00
_cell.angle_gamma   90.00
#
_symmetry.space_group_name_H-M   'P 1'
#
loop_
_entity.id
_entity.type
_entity.pdbx_description
1 polymer ?
#
loop_
_entity_poly.entity_id
_entity_poly.type
_entity_poly.pdbx_seq_one_letter_code
_entity_poly.pdbx_strand_id
1 'polypeptide(L)'
;MARAPYKRVHKHGKGRGNELTVICSYCGKKVPKYKTFTQIRSVNVLDASMRKEMSRNNVMIPLSKLHVCLSCARHRKISEPLKSRKSKRKA
;
A
#
# COMPACT_ATOMS: atom_id res chain seq x y z
N MET A 1 23.99 9.30 10.68
CA MET A 1 22.59 8.82 10.83
C MET A 1 22.36 7.60 9.95
N ALA A 2 22.04 6.44 10.54
CA ALA A 2 21.71 5.22 9.79
C ALA A 2 20.46 5.47 8.94
N ARG A 3 20.59 5.39 7.60
CA ARG A 3 19.44 5.47 6.70
C ARG A 3 18.57 4.24 6.96
N ALA A 4 17.29 4.48 7.24
CA ALA A 4 16.32 3.41 7.37
C ALA A 4 16.38 2.47 6.14
N PRO A 5 16.27 1.14 6.32
CA PRO A 5 16.47 0.13 5.28
C PRO A 5 15.30 0.06 4.27
N TYR A 6 14.61 1.17 4.01
CA TYR A 6 13.50 1.26 3.07
C TYR A 6 13.41 2.68 2.50
N LYS A 7 12.90 2.83 1.27
CA LYS A 7 12.79 4.13 0.61
C LYS A 7 11.65 4.84 1.32
N ARG A 8 12.00 5.82 2.17
CA ARG A 8 11.01 6.73 2.76
C ARG A 8 10.49 7.62 1.64
N VAL A 9 9.46 7.16 0.92
CA VAL A 9 8.80 7.98 -0.13
C VAL A 9 7.95 9.09 0.51
N HIS A 10 7.65 8.96 1.80
CA HIS A 10 6.76 9.82 2.56
C HIS A 10 7.38 11.21 2.80
N LYS A 11 7.08 12.14 1.89
CA LYS A 11 7.22 13.58 2.11
C LYS A 11 5.86 14.12 2.56
N HIS A 12 5.86 14.82 3.68
CA HIS A 12 4.73 15.67 4.06
C HIS A 12 4.51 16.73 2.98
N GLY A 13 3.27 17.12 2.72
CA GLY A 13 2.99 18.27 1.86
C GLY A 13 3.68 19.54 2.39
N LYS A 14 4.37 20.30 1.52
CA LYS A 14 5.17 21.48 1.92
C LYS A 14 4.36 22.70 2.41
N GLY A 15 3.02 22.61 2.43
CA GLY A 15 2.14 23.76 2.75
C GLY A 15 0.97 23.43 3.68
N ARG A 16 0.96 22.25 4.32
CA ARG A 16 -0.05 21.91 5.32
C ARG A 16 0.65 21.70 6.66
N GLY A 17 0.08 22.23 7.74
CA GLY A 17 0.55 21.97 9.12
C GLY A 17 -0.02 20.67 9.69
N ASN A 18 -1.18 20.24 9.19
CA ASN A 18 -1.84 19.00 9.57
C ASN A 18 -2.35 18.25 8.32
N GLU A 19 -2.23 16.93 8.34
CA GLU A 19 -2.73 16.05 7.29
C GLU A 19 -3.82 15.11 7.83
N LEU A 20 -4.71 14.69 6.93
CA LEU A 20 -5.77 13.76 7.26
C LEU A 20 -5.19 12.45 7.82
N THR A 21 -5.81 11.94 8.87
CA THR A 21 -5.50 10.61 9.42
C THR A 21 -6.42 9.57 8.81
N VAL A 22 -5.88 8.38 8.57
CA VAL A 22 -6.60 7.24 8.00
C VAL A 22 -6.43 6.04 8.92
N ILE A 23 -7.45 5.20 8.98
CA ILE A 23 -7.41 3.95 9.76
C ILE A 23 -6.70 2.88 8.94
N CYS A 24 -5.71 2.22 9.54
CA CYS A 24 -5.05 1.09 8.91
C CYS A 24 -6.01 -0.09 8.76
N SER A 25 -6.15 -0.63 7.54
CA SER A 25 -7.05 -1.75 7.23
C SER A 25 -6.68 -3.07 7.93
N TYR A 26 -5.49 -3.18 8.53
CA TYR A 26 -5.04 -4.41 9.19
C TYR A 26 -4.97 -4.33 10.71
N CYS A 27 -4.51 -3.21 11.26
CA CYS A 27 -4.30 -3.08 12.72
C CYS A 27 -5.24 -2.07 13.38
N GLY A 28 -6.10 -1.38 12.63
CA GLY A 28 -7.05 -0.40 13.16
C GLY A 28 -6.44 0.89 13.69
N LYS A 29 -5.11 1.04 13.69
CA LYS A 29 -4.45 2.26 14.19
C LYS A 29 -4.76 3.45 13.29
N LYS A 30 -5.00 4.63 13.89
CA LYS A 30 -5.07 5.91 13.20
C LYS A 30 -3.65 6.34 12.82
N VAL A 31 -3.40 6.54 11.52
CA VAL A 31 -2.09 6.90 10.97
C VAL A 31 -2.27 8.07 9.99
N PRO A 32 -1.40 9.10 9.99
CA PRO A 32 -1.44 10.15 8.99
C PRO A 32 -1.33 9.60 7.56
N LYS A 33 -2.11 10.15 6.63
CA LYS A 33 -2.24 9.63 5.27
C LYS A 33 -0.90 9.54 4.54
N TYR A 34 -0.04 10.56 4.60
CA TYR A 34 1.29 10.53 3.99
C TYR A 34 2.19 9.38 4.46
N LYS A 35 1.97 8.89 5.69
CA LYS A 35 2.78 7.82 6.29
C LYS A 35 2.28 6.42 5.95
N THR A 36 1.10 6.30 5.33
CA THR A 36 0.53 5.01 4.95
C THR A 36 0.99 4.55 3.56
N PHE A 37 1.06 3.23 3.36
CA PHE A 37 1.17 2.65 2.02
C PHE A 37 -0.23 2.42 1.46
N THR A 38 -0.49 2.89 0.24
CA THR A 38 -1.75 2.66 -0.46
C THR A 38 -1.62 1.40 -1.31
N GLN A 39 -2.49 0.41 -1.06
CA GLN A 39 -2.66 -0.75 -1.93
C GLN A 39 -4.03 -0.66 -2.59
N ILE A 40 -4.09 -0.88 -3.89
CA ILE A 40 -5.34 -1.07 -4.60
C ILE A 40 -5.54 -2.58 -4.71
N ARG A 41 -6.63 -3.10 -4.14
CA ARG A 41 -7.00 -4.51 -4.29
C ARG A 41 -8.32 -4.59 -5.03
N SER A 42 -8.31 -5.28 -6.17
CA SER A 42 -9.53 -5.81 -6.74
C SER A 42 -9.95 -7.01 -5.90
N VAL A 43 -11.21 -7.01 -5.47
CA VAL A 43 -11.81 -8.23 -4.93
C VAL A 43 -12.13 -9.12 -6.11
N ASN A 44 -11.31 -10.16 -6.31
CA ASN A 44 -11.63 -11.23 -7.25
C ASN A 44 -12.69 -12.12 -6.59
N VAL A 45 -13.95 -11.66 -6.57
CA VAL A 45 -15.08 -12.43 -6.04
C VAL A 45 -15.44 -13.61 -6.97
N LEU A 46 -14.86 -13.66 -8.16
CA LEU A 46 -15.21 -14.61 -9.21
C LEU A 46 -14.10 -15.64 -9.40
N ASP A 47 -14.47 -16.90 -9.15
CA ASP A 47 -13.80 -18.08 -9.67
C ASP A 47 -13.56 -17.96 -11.18
N ALA A 48 -12.48 -18.57 -11.67
CA ALA A 48 -12.07 -18.45 -13.07
C ALA A 48 -13.17 -18.87 -14.07
N SER A 49 -14.06 -19.78 -13.65
CA SER A 49 -15.27 -20.20 -14.38
C SER A 49 -16.29 -19.07 -14.49
N MET A 50 -16.66 -18.44 -13.38
CA MET A 50 -17.66 -17.36 -13.32
C MET A 50 -17.23 -16.08 -14.07
N ARG A 51 -15.93 -15.86 -14.22
CA ARG A 51 -15.40 -14.73 -15.02
C ARG A 51 -15.75 -14.83 -16.50
N LYS A 52 -15.78 -16.05 -17.07
CA LYS A 52 -16.11 -16.26 -18.49
C LYS A 52 -17.58 -15.97 -18.79
N GLU A 53 -18.44 -16.22 -17.81
CA GLU A 53 -19.89 -15.95 -17.92
C GLU A 53 -20.18 -14.47 -17.71
N MET A 54 -19.54 -13.83 -16.71
CA MET A 54 -19.75 -12.41 -16.43
C MET A 54 -19.06 -11.45 -17.41
N SER A 55 -18.00 -11.88 -18.12
CA SER A 55 -17.38 -11.04 -19.16
C SER A 55 -18.34 -10.73 -20.31
N ARG A 56 -19.38 -11.56 -20.52
CA ARG A 56 -20.44 -11.29 -21.50
C ARG A 56 -21.36 -10.15 -21.07
N ASN A 57 -21.45 -9.86 -19.77
CA ASN A 57 -22.40 -8.91 -19.19
C ASN A 57 -21.74 -7.64 -18.60
N ASN A 58 -20.47 -7.34 -18.91
CA ASN A 58 -19.76 -6.12 -18.48
C ASN A 58 -19.90 -5.80 -16.97
N VAL A 59 -19.58 -6.77 -16.11
CA VAL A 59 -19.63 -6.55 -14.65
C VAL A 59 -18.43 -5.71 -14.19
N MET A 60 -18.70 -4.53 -13.61
CA MET A 60 -17.65 -3.70 -12.98
C MET A 60 -17.17 -4.33 -11.68
N ILE A 61 -15.88 -4.68 -11.61
CA ILE A 61 -15.25 -5.22 -10.41
C ILE A 61 -14.90 -4.07 -9.46
N PRO A 62 -15.41 -4.04 -8.21
CA PRO A 62 -15.11 -2.97 -7.28
C PRO A 62 -13.63 -3.00 -6.87
N LEU A 63 -12.95 -1.87 -7.03
CA LEU A 63 -11.57 -1.64 -6.61
C LEU A 63 -11.57 -1.01 -5.21
N SER A 64 -11.02 -1.74 -4.24
CA SER A 64 -10.87 -1.24 -2.87
C SER A 64 -9.48 -0.61 -2.65
N LYS A 65 -9.47 0.60 -2.08
CA LYS A 65 -8.23 1.27 -1.66
C LYS A 65 -7.96 0.95 -0.19
N LEU A 66 -6.87 0.25 0.07
CA LEU A 66 -6.43 -0.12 1.42
C LEU A 66 -5.28 0.77 1.86
N HIS A 67 -5.40 1.30 3.07
CA HIS A 67 -4.36 2.08 3.72
C HIS A 67 -3.65 1.22 4.76
N VAL A 68 -2.34 1.10 4.61
CA VAL A 68 -1.52 0.17 5.40
C VAL A 68 -0.51 0.91 6.24
N CYS A 69 -0.46 0.57 7.54
CA CYS A 69 0.51 1.11 8.49
C CYS A 69 1.93 0.61 8.19
N LEU A 70 2.97 1.37 8.59
CA LEU A 70 4.37 1.00 8.36
C LEU A 70 4.74 -0.38 8.94
N SER A 71 4.27 -0.69 10.15
CA SER A 71 4.56 -1.97 10.81
C SER A 71 3.87 -3.13 10.08
N CYS A 72 2.60 -2.91 9.69
CA CYS A 72 1.78 -3.86 8.95
C CYS A 72 2.37 -4.17 7.58
N ALA A 73 2.87 -3.14 6.89
CA ALA A 73 3.52 -3.28 5.60
C ALA A 73 4.78 -4.15 5.68
N ARG A 74 5.55 -4.04 6.78
CA ARG A 74 6.72 -4.89 7.01
C ARG A 74 6.36 -6.33 7.32
N HIS A 75 5.42 -6.56 8.25
CA HIS A 75 5.04 -7.91 8.66
C HIS A 75 4.49 -8.71 7.48
N ARG A 76 3.77 -8.03 6.57
CA ARG A 76 3.16 -8.64 5.38
C ARG A 76 4.04 -8.57 4.12
N LYS A 77 5.31 -8.17 4.25
CA LYS A 77 6.28 -8.02 3.13
C LYS A 77 5.76 -7.16 1.96
N ILE A 78 4.88 -6.20 2.25
CA ILE A 78 4.35 -5.24 1.27
C ILE A 78 5.42 -4.21 0.89
N SER A 79 6.20 -3.78 1.88
CA SER A 79 7.36 -2.93 1.65
C SER A 79 8.59 -3.82 1.50
N GLU A 80 9.21 -3.82 0.32
CA GLU A 80 10.51 -4.47 0.16
C GLU A 80 11.56 -3.74 1.02
N PRO A 81 12.32 -4.47 1.86
CA PRO A 81 13.50 -3.90 2.48
C PRO A 81 14.49 -3.56 1.36
N LEU A 82 15.00 -2.32 1.33
CA LEU A 82 16.13 -2.03 0.46
C LEU A 82 17.29 -2.91 0.88
N LYS A 83 17.91 -3.56 -0.11
CA LYS A 83 19.18 -4.24 0.08
C LYS A 83 20.19 -3.26 0.72
N SER A 84 21.06 -3.78 1.58
CA SER A 84 22.07 -3.00 2.30
C SER A 84 22.81 -2.03 1.37
N ARG A 85 23.36 -0.93 1.93
CA ARG A 85 24.11 0.09 1.16
C ARG A 85 25.20 -0.53 0.26
N LYS A 86 25.76 -1.68 0.65
CA LYS A 86 26.80 -2.45 -0.09
C LYS A 86 26.27 -3.14 -1.37
N SER A 87 25.00 -3.55 -1.39
CA SER A 87 24.39 -4.32 -2.49
C SER A 87 23.65 -3.48 -3.54
N LYS A 88 23.85 -2.16 -3.52
CA LYS A 88 23.21 -1.24 -4.45
C LYS A 88 24.01 -1.19 -5.75
N ARG A 89 23.65 -1.98 -6.77
CA ARG A 89 24.06 -1.66 -8.15
C ARG A 89 23.44 -0.29 -8.48
N LYS A 90 24.28 0.69 -8.82
CA LYS A 90 23.80 1.99 -9.33
C LYS A 90 23.04 1.67 -10.62
N ALA A 91 21.73 1.91 -10.61
CA ALA A 91 20.90 2.04 -11.80
C ALA A 91 20.54 3.52 -11.90
#